data_AF-A0A8X6JIP2-F1
#
_entry.id   AF-A0A8X6JIP2-F1
#
_cell.length_a   1.000
_cell.length_b   1.000
_cell.length_c   1.000
_cell.angle_alpha   90.00
_cell.angle_beta   90.00
_cell.angle_gamma   90.00
#
_symmetry.space_group_name_H-M   'P 1'
#
loop_
_entity.id
_entity.type
_entity.pdbx_description
1 polymer ?
#
loop_
_entity_poly.entity_id
_entity_poly.type
_entity_poly.pdbx_seq_one_letter_code
_entity_poly.pdbx_strand_id
1 'polypeptide(L)'
;MKGITIPLLELCGTILLSKLLKRTLDAFKINISQIYLWADSSIVLAWIKKPLVQLKTFVRKRVNIIQELTESDFWKHMNSENNPADILSRGISPNKIQHCELWWFGPPFLHQHKELVPYDITAAEGDDLFLQELKETSDFPLCALLKNFEPLDIIKNCSSFTKLQRVIAWRKRFIENARHPMSRAMGSLRSKELSESLK
;
A
#
# COMPACT_ATOMS: atom_id res chain seq x y z
N MET A 1 -0.82 -8.16 -24.33
CA MET A 1 0.03 -8.13 -23.10
C MET A 1 0.38 -6.68 -22.84
N LYS A 2 0.12 -6.14 -21.65
CA LYS A 2 0.74 -4.86 -21.25
C LYS A 2 2.25 -5.08 -21.20
N GLY A 3 3.03 -4.24 -21.88
CA GLY A 3 4.49 -4.35 -21.89
C GLY A 3 5.05 -4.22 -20.48
N ILE A 4 6.15 -4.93 -20.20
CA ILE A 4 6.87 -4.77 -18.93
C ILE A 4 7.57 -3.41 -18.98
N THR A 5 7.27 -2.53 -18.03
CA THR A 5 7.93 -1.23 -17.90
C THR A 5 9.25 -1.35 -17.15
N ILE A 6 10.14 -0.37 -17.32
CA ILE A 6 11.45 -0.35 -16.65
C ILE A 6 11.31 -0.47 -15.11
N PRO A 7 10.41 0.26 -14.43
CA PRO A 7 10.22 0.10 -12.98
C PRO A 7 9.83 -1.30 -12.53
N LEU A 8 9.10 -2.06 -13.35
CA LEU A 8 8.75 -3.45 -13.01
C LEU A 8 9.97 -4.39 -13.12
N LEU A 9 10.90 -4.11 -14.03
CA LEU A 9 12.18 -4.83 -14.12
C LEU A 9 13.10 -4.47 -12.95
N GLU A 10 13.20 -3.18 -12.63
CA GLU A 10 13.96 -2.68 -11.47
C GLU A 10 13.44 -3.32 -10.17
N LEU A 11 12.11 -3.39 -9.98
CA LEU A 11 11.50 -4.08 -8.84
C LEU A 11 11.88 -5.57 -8.77
N CYS A 12 12.07 -6.24 -9.91
CA CYS A 12 12.55 -7.63 -9.92
C CYS A 12 14.02 -7.72 -9.48
N GLY A 13 14.87 -6.77 -9.89
CA GLY A 13 16.24 -6.64 -9.41
C GLY A 13 16.30 -6.40 -7.90
N THR A 14 15.43 -5.55 -7.38
CA THR A 14 15.27 -5.28 -5.95
C THR A 14 14.93 -6.54 -5.15
N ILE A 15 14.02 -7.39 -5.65
CA ILE A 15 13.73 -8.69 -5.00
C ILE A 15 14.96 -9.58 -4.97
N LEU A 16 15.73 -9.62 -6.07
CA LEU A 16 16.94 -10.43 -6.14
C LEU A 16 17.94 -9.98 -5.08
N LEU A 17 18.11 -8.66 -4.91
CA LEU A 17 18.94 -8.08 -3.86
C LEU A 17 18.44 -8.45 -2.46
N SER A 18 17.12 -8.36 -2.19
CA SER A 18 16.55 -8.77 -0.89
C SER A 18 16.82 -10.25 -0.56
N LYS A 19 16.65 -11.12 -1.55
CA LYS A 19 16.93 -12.57 -1.38
C LYS A 19 18.42 -12.83 -1.17
N LEU A 20 19.27 -12.13 -1.92
CA LEU A 20 20.72 -12.22 -1.76
C LEU A 20 21.13 -11.79 -0.36
N LEU A 21 20.63 -10.64 0.13
CA LEU A 21 20.89 -10.18 1.50
C LEU A 21 20.54 -11.28 2.50
N LYS A 22 19.35 -11.86 2.43
CA LYS A 22 18.94 -12.92 3.37
C LYS A 22 19.91 -14.10 3.35
N ARG A 23 20.30 -14.57 2.16
CA ARG A 23 21.27 -15.68 2.02
C ARG A 23 22.65 -15.31 2.55
N THR A 24 23.09 -14.08 2.31
CA THR A 24 24.36 -13.56 2.83
C THR A 24 24.33 -13.51 4.35
N LEU A 25 23.28 -12.94 4.96
CA LEU A 25 23.15 -12.89 6.42
C LEU A 25 23.12 -14.28 7.05
N ASP A 26 22.43 -15.24 6.43
CA ASP A 26 22.37 -16.62 6.94
C ASP A 26 23.74 -17.33 6.84
N ALA A 27 24.57 -16.97 5.87
CA ALA A 27 25.91 -17.54 5.66
C ALA A 27 26.99 -16.87 6.53
N PHE A 28 26.86 -15.57 6.78
CA PHE A 28 27.84 -14.78 7.51
C PHE A 28 27.64 -14.94 9.03
N LYS A 29 28.64 -15.50 9.72
CA LYS A 29 28.64 -15.65 11.18
C LYS A 29 29.29 -14.44 11.89
N ILE A 30 29.03 -13.24 11.39
CA ILE A 30 29.57 -11.99 11.96
C ILE A 30 28.43 -11.08 12.38
N ASN A 31 28.67 -10.25 13.39
CA ASN A 31 27.70 -9.25 13.80
C ASN A 31 27.76 -8.05 12.85
N ILE A 32 26.69 -7.81 12.11
CA ILE A 32 26.57 -6.69 11.18
C ILE A 32 25.89 -5.55 11.92
N SER A 33 26.61 -4.45 12.13
CA SER A 33 26.09 -3.27 12.81
C SER A 33 25.05 -2.51 11.99
N GLN A 34 25.19 -2.51 10.66
CA GLN A 34 24.33 -1.74 9.78
C GLN A 34 24.25 -2.32 8.37
N ILE A 35 23.05 -2.25 7.77
CA ILE A 35 22.75 -2.74 6.42
C ILE A 35 22.22 -1.59 5.59
N TYR A 36 22.74 -1.47 4.37
CA TYR A 36 22.28 -0.51 3.37
C TYR A 36 21.98 -1.23 2.05
N LEU A 37 20.79 -0.99 1.50
CA LEU A 37 20.35 -1.50 0.22
C LEU A 37 20.08 -0.32 -0.71
N TRP A 38 20.82 -0.24 -1.81
CA TRP A 38 20.74 0.89 -2.71
C TRP A 38 19.94 0.56 -3.95
N ALA A 39 19.05 1.47 -4.35
CA ALA A 39 18.40 1.46 -5.66
C ALA A 39 18.37 2.89 -6.21
N ASP A 40 18.38 3.02 -7.54
CA ASP A 40 18.27 4.29 -8.25
C ASP A 40 16.88 4.58 -8.78
N SER A 41 15.98 3.60 -8.71
CA SER A 41 14.58 3.77 -9.06
C SER A 41 13.78 4.36 -7.90
N SER A 42 13.51 5.67 -7.98
CA SER A 42 12.63 6.37 -7.04
C SER A 42 11.22 5.77 -6.99
N ILE A 43 10.69 5.32 -8.14
CA ILE A 43 9.38 4.65 -8.26
C ILE A 43 9.36 3.35 -7.45
N VAL A 44 10.37 2.49 -7.63
CA VAL A 44 10.46 1.23 -6.89
C VAL A 44 10.58 1.47 -5.41
N LEU A 45 11.44 2.41 -5.00
CA LEU A 45 11.60 2.73 -3.59
C LEU A 45 10.33 3.35 -2.98
N ALA A 46 9.57 4.15 -3.74
CA ALA A 46 8.26 4.65 -3.34
C ALA A 46 7.26 3.49 -3.16
N TRP A 47 7.20 2.52 -4.07
CA TRP A 47 6.36 1.34 -3.92
C TRP A 47 6.72 0.50 -2.68
N ILE A 48 8.00 0.33 -2.36
CA ILE A 48 8.46 -0.40 -1.16
C ILE A 48 7.89 0.23 0.12
N LYS A 49 7.72 1.55 0.15
CA LYS A 49 7.17 2.26 1.30
C LYS A 49 5.64 2.29 1.35
N LYS A 50 4.94 1.90 0.27
CA LYS A 50 3.47 1.93 0.24
C LYS A 50 2.85 0.73 0.96
N PRO A 51 1.66 0.92 1.57
CA PRO A 51 0.86 -0.19 2.07
C PRO A 51 0.46 -1.15 0.95
N LEU A 52 0.65 -2.44 1.15
CA LEU A 52 0.37 -3.50 0.17
C LEU A 52 -1.06 -3.45 -0.39
N VAL A 53 -2.03 -3.00 0.40
CA VAL A 53 -3.43 -2.90 -0.02
C VAL A 53 -3.64 -1.92 -1.18
N GLN A 54 -2.78 -0.90 -1.31
CA GLN A 54 -2.87 0.14 -2.34
C GLN A 54 -2.25 -0.30 -3.67
N LEU A 55 -1.44 -1.36 -3.69
CA LEU A 55 -0.68 -1.79 -4.87
C LEU A 55 -1.42 -2.87 -5.68
N LYS A 56 -1.33 -2.79 -7.00
CA LYS A 56 -1.83 -3.84 -7.91
C LYS A 56 -1.05 -5.14 -7.72
N THR A 57 -1.66 -6.26 -8.12
CA THR A 57 -1.21 -7.61 -7.74
C THR A 57 0.25 -7.91 -8.06
N PHE A 58 0.78 -7.47 -9.20
CA PHE A 58 2.15 -7.73 -9.59
C PHE A 58 3.15 -7.04 -8.65
N VAL A 59 3.01 -5.73 -8.46
CA VAL A 59 3.87 -4.92 -7.58
C VAL A 59 3.67 -5.33 -6.14
N ARG A 60 2.42 -5.48 -5.68
CA ARG A 60 2.07 -5.92 -4.33
C ARG A 60 2.78 -7.20 -3.89
N LYS A 61 2.72 -8.25 -4.72
CA LYS A 61 3.34 -9.55 -4.37
C LYS A 61 4.86 -9.41 -4.19
N ARG A 62 5.49 -8.55 -4.99
CA ARG A 62 6.93 -8.32 -4.99
C ARG A 62 7.37 -7.45 -3.82
N VAL A 63 6.63 -6.36 -3.58
CA VAL A 63 6.83 -5.50 -2.40
C VAL A 63 6.63 -6.29 -1.12
N ASN A 64 5.64 -7.20 -1.05
CA ASN A 64 5.45 -8.07 0.12
C ASN A 64 6.71 -8.91 0.40
N ILE A 65 7.30 -9.54 -0.62
CA ILE A 65 8.55 -10.31 -0.46
C ILE A 65 9.68 -9.41 0.04
N ILE A 66 9.81 -8.19 -0.49
CA ILE A 66 10.86 -7.25 -0.08
C ILE A 66 10.66 -6.84 1.39
N GLN A 67 9.44 -6.49 1.79
CA GLN A 67 9.09 -6.10 3.17
C GLN A 67 9.22 -7.27 4.16
N GLU A 68 9.04 -8.52 3.73
CA GLU A 68 9.27 -9.71 4.55
C GLU A 68 10.77 -10.02 4.76
N LEU A 69 11.61 -9.68 3.77
CA LEU A 69 13.04 -10.03 3.79
C LEU A 69 13.94 -8.89 4.28
N THR A 70 13.45 -7.65 4.28
CA THR A 70 14.25 -6.44 4.52
C THR A 70 13.43 -5.40 5.26
N GLU A 71 14.11 -4.56 6.05
CA GLU A 71 13.47 -3.41 6.69
C GLU A 71 13.41 -2.22 5.73
N SER A 72 12.35 -1.41 5.83
CA SER A 72 12.18 -0.21 4.99
C SER A 72 13.37 0.76 5.14
N ASP A 73 13.97 0.84 6.32
CA ASP A 73 15.05 1.79 6.60
C ASP A 73 16.40 1.38 6.00
N PHE A 74 16.54 0.13 5.57
CA PHE A 74 17.74 -0.33 4.85
C PHE A 74 17.81 0.29 3.46
N TRP A 75 16.67 0.62 2.86
CA TRP A 75 16.58 1.10 1.49
C TRP A 75 16.97 2.56 1.35
N LYS A 76 17.95 2.84 0.48
CA LYS A 76 18.49 4.16 0.17
C LYS A 76 18.42 4.42 -1.33
N HIS A 77 18.21 5.67 -1.69
CA HIS A 77 18.29 6.11 -3.07
C HIS A 77 19.70 6.51 -3.45
N MET A 78 20.13 6.12 -4.65
CA MET A 78 21.36 6.55 -5.27
C MET A 78 21.06 7.06 -6.68
N ASN A 79 21.74 8.10 -7.15
CA ASN A 79 21.58 8.55 -8.53
C ASN A 79 22.01 7.45 -9.51
N SER A 80 21.32 7.29 -10.65
CA SER A 80 21.63 6.26 -11.65
C SER A 80 23.08 6.32 -12.15
N GLU A 81 23.67 7.51 -12.25
CA GLU A 81 25.08 7.69 -12.64
C GLU A 81 26.07 7.05 -11.66
N ASN A 82 25.65 6.84 -10.42
CA ASN A 82 26.45 6.21 -9.37
C ASN A 82 26.12 4.72 -9.20
N ASN A 83 25.17 4.17 -9.97
CA ASN A 83 24.72 2.80 -9.83
C ASN A 83 25.57 1.82 -10.69
N PRO A 84 26.50 1.05 -10.09
CA PRO A 84 27.31 0.11 -10.85
C PRO A 84 26.50 -1.04 -11.45
N ALA A 85 25.35 -1.39 -10.87
CA ALA A 85 24.51 -2.48 -11.39
C ALA A 85 23.92 -2.14 -12.76
N ASP A 86 23.70 -0.85 -13.04
CA ASP A 86 23.16 -0.38 -14.33
C ASP A 86 24.16 -0.60 -15.49
N ILE A 87 25.46 -0.54 -15.20
CA ILE A 87 26.51 -0.82 -16.19
C ILE A 87 26.39 -2.26 -16.74
N LEU A 88 26.16 -3.22 -15.86
CA LEU A 88 25.99 -4.61 -16.28
C LEU A 88 24.61 -4.87 -16.89
N SER A 89 23.54 -4.29 -16.34
CA SER A 89 22.18 -4.52 -16.82
C SER A 89 21.97 -4.01 -18.26
N ARG A 90 22.63 -2.91 -18.63
CA ARG A 90 22.61 -2.34 -19.99
C ARG A 90 23.57 -3.04 -20.96
N GLY A 91 24.54 -3.77 -20.42
CA GLY A 91 25.59 -4.41 -21.18
C GLY A 91 26.79 -3.50 -21.43
N ILE A 92 27.98 -4.02 -21.16
CA ILE A 92 29.26 -3.36 -21.40
C ILE A 92 30.23 -4.35 -22.05
N SER A 93 31.02 -3.88 -23.01
CA SER A 93 32.04 -4.71 -23.65
C SER A 93 33.21 -5.02 -22.69
N PRO A 94 33.86 -6.18 -22.77
CA PRO A 94 35.01 -6.53 -21.92
C PRO A 94 36.15 -5.48 -21.93
N ASN A 95 36.44 -4.88 -23.09
CA ASN A 95 37.49 -3.85 -23.19
C ASN A 95 37.14 -2.53 -22.49
N LYS A 96 35.85 -2.27 -22.24
CA LYS A 96 35.39 -1.07 -21.53
C LYS A 96 35.27 -1.35 -20.03
N ILE A 97 34.79 -2.54 -19.64
CA ILE A 97 34.63 -2.86 -18.22
C ILE A 97 35.97 -2.87 -17.48
N GLN A 98 37.07 -3.25 -18.15
CA GLN A 98 38.41 -3.25 -17.54
C GLN A 98 38.84 -1.85 -17.04
N HIS A 99 38.33 -0.77 -17.65
CA HIS A 99 38.65 0.61 -17.29
C HIS A 99 37.47 1.31 -16.57
N CYS A 100 36.44 0.56 -16.17
CA CYS A 100 35.25 1.13 -15.55
C CYS A 100 35.44 1.28 -14.04
N GLU A 101 35.91 2.45 -13.62
CA GLU A 101 36.19 2.71 -12.20
C GLU A 101 34.96 2.52 -11.31
N LEU A 102 33.79 2.98 -11.76
CA LEU A 102 32.54 2.84 -11.00
C LEU A 102 32.20 1.38 -10.69
N TRP A 103 32.46 0.45 -11.62
CA TRP A 103 32.21 -0.98 -11.41
C TRP A 103 33.19 -1.60 -10.40
N TRP A 104 34.48 -1.26 -10.53
CA TRP A 104 35.54 -1.89 -9.73
C TRP A 104 35.72 -1.28 -8.35
N PHE A 105 35.52 0.02 -8.21
CA PHE A 105 35.79 0.78 -6.99
C PHE A 105 34.52 1.33 -6.33
N GLY A 106 33.38 1.23 -7.01
CA GLY A 106 32.12 1.78 -6.53
C GLY A 106 32.07 3.32 -6.58
N PRO A 107 30.93 3.91 -6.23
CA PRO A 107 30.75 5.35 -6.27
C PRO A 107 31.54 6.07 -5.16
N PRO A 108 32.10 7.27 -5.43
CA PRO A 108 32.96 7.99 -4.50
C PRO A 108 32.34 8.27 -3.13
N PHE A 109 31.02 8.43 -3.05
CA PHE A 109 30.34 8.77 -1.80
C PHE A 109 30.35 7.62 -0.78
N LEU A 110 30.47 6.35 -1.21
CA LEU A 110 30.55 5.22 -0.27
C LEU A 110 31.86 5.21 0.52
N HIS A 111 32.89 5.86 -0.01
CA HIS A 111 34.19 6.04 0.66
C HIS A 111 34.19 7.23 1.63
N GLN A 112 33.15 8.07 1.58
CA GLN A 112 33.03 9.25 2.43
C GLN A 112 32.16 8.90 3.64
N HIS A 113 32.64 9.17 4.85
CA HIS A 113 31.82 9.17 6.06
C HIS A 113 30.91 10.41 6.07
N LYS A 114 29.97 10.49 5.13
CA LYS A 114 28.91 11.50 5.13
C LYS A 114 27.64 10.89 5.69
N GLU A 115 26.92 11.70 6.46
CA GLU A 115 25.55 11.36 6.85
C GLU A 115 24.69 11.18 5.60
N LEU A 116 23.92 10.09 5.60
CA LEU A 116 22.99 9.79 4.53
C LEU A 116 21.81 10.75 4.62
N VAL A 117 21.67 11.59 3.60
CA VAL A 117 20.54 12.51 3.51
C VAL A 117 19.28 11.70 3.20
N PRO A 118 18.15 11.93 3.90
CA PRO A 118 16.87 11.34 3.52
C PRO A 118 16.54 11.73 2.08
N TYR A 119 16.28 10.75 1.23
CA TYR A 119 15.88 11.02 -0.14
C TYR A 119 14.37 11.25 -0.21
N ASP A 120 13.96 12.21 -1.03
CA ASP A 120 12.56 12.55 -1.22
C ASP A 120 11.92 11.61 -2.27
N ILE A 121 10.92 10.85 -1.86
CA ILE A 121 10.09 10.00 -2.73
C ILE A 121 8.91 10.73 -3.35
N THR A 122 8.57 11.93 -2.86
CA THR A 122 7.33 12.60 -3.23
C THR A 122 7.27 12.89 -4.73
N ALA A 123 8.41 13.16 -5.36
CA ALA A 123 8.52 13.33 -6.80
C ALA A 123 8.05 12.09 -7.58
N ALA A 124 8.28 10.87 -7.06
CA ALA A 124 7.86 9.63 -7.71
C ALA A 124 6.34 9.39 -7.56
N GLU A 125 5.67 10.00 -6.58
CA GLU A 125 4.24 9.78 -6.35
C GLU A 125 3.35 10.44 -7.42
N GLY A 126 3.88 11.44 -8.12
CA GLY A 126 3.22 12.09 -9.27
C GLY A 126 3.53 11.45 -10.62
N ASP A 127 4.37 10.41 -10.66
CA ASP A 127 4.77 9.75 -11.91
C ASP A 127 3.67 8.81 -12.44
N ASP A 128 3.37 8.87 -13.74
CA ASP A 128 2.34 8.04 -14.37
C ASP A 128 2.61 6.53 -14.22
N LEU A 129 3.88 6.09 -14.31
CA LEU A 129 4.26 4.69 -14.15
C LEU A 129 4.07 4.23 -12.71
N PHE A 130 4.31 5.11 -11.74
CA PHE A 130 4.02 4.85 -10.33
C PHE A 130 2.50 4.69 -10.10
N LEU A 131 1.72 5.67 -10.56
CA LEU A 131 0.26 5.71 -10.41
C LEU A 131 -0.43 4.55 -11.10
N GLN A 132 0.09 4.11 -12.26
CA GLN A 132 -0.46 3.00 -13.03
C GLN A 132 -0.53 1.70 -12.20
N GLU A 133 0.40 1.49 -11.27
CA GLU A 133 0.46 0.29 -10.44
C GLU A 133 -0.22 0.44 -9.08
N LEU A 134 -0.82 1.60 -8.81
CA LEU A 134 -1.77 1.74 -7.73
C LEU A 134 -3.13 1.15 -8.13
N LYS A 135 -3.81 0.55 -7.16
CA LYS A 135 -5.22 0.24 -7.34
C LYS A 135 -5.96 1.55 -7.43
N GLU A 136 -6.81 1.66 -8.45
CA GLU A 136 -7.86 2.66 -8.45
C GLU A 136 -8.60 2.48 -7.14
N THR A 137 -8.63 3.52 -6.30
CA THR A 137 -9.55 3.59 -5.18
C THR A 137 -10.94 3.65 -5.79
N SER A 138 -11.51 2.50 -6.15
CA SER A 138 -12.95 2.37 -6.33
C SER A 138 -13.54 2.76 -4.99
N ASP A 139 -14.18 3.92 -4.95
CA ASP A 139 -14.99 4.49 -3.88
C ASP A 139 -14.80 3.83 -2.51
N PHE A 140 -14.14 4.58 -1.62
CA PHE A 140 -14.14 4.41 -0.17
C PHE A 140 -15.15 3.37 0.34
N PRO A 141 -14.78 2.40 1.19
CA PRO A 141 -15.73 2.06 2.24
C PRO A 141 -15.90 3.37 3.01
N LEU A 142 -17.00 4.07 2.76
CA LEU A 142 -17.36 5.31 3.43
C LEU A 142 -17.64 4.96 4.90
N CYS A 143 -16.59 4.71 5.68
CA CYS A 143 -16.66 4.88 7.12
C CYS A 143 -16.64 6.38 7.33
N ALA A 144 -17.81 7.01 7.16
CA ALA A 144 -18.07 8.29 7.75
C ALA A 144 -17.88 8.10 9.25
N LEU A 145 -16.70 8.45 9.77
CA LEU A 145 -16.49 8.64 11.18
C LEU A 145 -17.33 9.87 11.55
N LEU A 146 -18.62 9.66 11.82
CA LEU A 146 -19.51 10.69 12.32
C LEU A 146 -18.99 11.08 13.70
N LYS A 147 -18.09 12.06 13.74
CA LYS A 147 -17.74 12.73 14.99
C LYS A 147 -19.02 13.39 15.50
N ASN A 148 -19.38 13.09 16.74
CA ASN A 148 -20.50 13.66 17.49
C ASN A 148 -21.88 13.04 17.23
N PHE A 149 -21.97 11.75 16.90
CA PHE A 149 -23.25 11.04 17.01
C PHE A 149 -23.30 10.27 18.32
N GLU A 150 -24.09 10.75 19.29
CA GLU A 150 -24.54 9.90 20.39
C GLU A 150 -25.39 8.77 19.79
N PRO A 151 -25.02 7.49 19.97
CA PRO A 151 -25.85 6.39 19.50
C PRO A 151 -27.24 6.55 20.11
N LEU A 152 -28.26 6.69 19.27
CA LEU A 152 -29.65 6.79 19.73
C LEU A 152 -29.89 5.71 20.80
N ASP A 153 -30.45 6.07 21.96
CA ASP A 153 -30.61 5.12 23.08
C ASP A 153 -31.38 3.86 22.71
N ILE A 154 -32.18 3.94 21.63
CA ILE A 154 -32.89 2.81 21.06
C ILE A 154 -31.96 1.70 20.54
N ILE A 155 -30.76 2.06 20.06
CA ILE A 155 -29.74 1.13 19.59
C ILE A 155 -29.14 0.37 20.77
N LYS A 156 -28.88 1.06 21.89
CA LYS A 156 -28.34 0.47 23.13
C LYS A 156 -29.29 -0.58 23.75
N ASN A 157 -30.61 -0.42 23.54
CA ASN A 157 -31.64 -1.29 24.11
C ASN A 157 -32.08 -2.47 23.20
N CYS A 158 -31.46 -2.60 22.02
CA CYS A 158 -31.76 -3.66 21.06
C CYS A 158 -30.66 -4.73 21.06
N SER A 159 -31.00 -5.95 21.49
CA SER A 159 -30.10 -7.10 21.53
C SER A 159 -29.84 -7.74 20.15
N SER A 160 -30.52 -7.29 19.10
CA SER A 160 -30.27 -7.73 17.73
C SER A 160 -30.72 -6.69 16.71
N PHE A 161 -30.11 -6.76 15.53
CA PHE A 161 -30.48 -5.94 14.38
C PHE A 161 -31.96 -6.11 14.02
N THR A 162 -32.47 -7.35 14.04
CA THR A 162 -33.88 -7.65 13.75
C THR A 162 -34.82 -6.99 14.76
N LYS A 163 -34.44 -6.93 16.05
CA LYS A 163 -35.20 -6.23 17.08
C LYS A 163 -35.22 -4.72 16.81
N LEU A 164 -34.06 -4.13 16.50
CA LEU A 164 -33.94 -2.71 16.16
C LEU A 164 -34.81 -2.34 14.94
N GLN A 165 -34.70 -3.11 13.87
CA GLN A 165 -35.48 -2.92 12.63
C GLN A 165 -37.00 -2.95 12.91
N ARG A 166 -37.46 -3.93 13.70
CA ARG A 166 -38.88 -4.03 14.10
C ARG A 166 -39.33 -2.84 14.96
N VAL A 167 -38.50 -2.39 15.91
CA VAL A 167 -38.83 -1.25 16.77
C VAL A 167 -38.96 0.03 15.94
N ILE A 168 -38.05 0.27 15.00
CA ILE A 168 -38.11 1.44 14.11
C ILE A 168 -39.32 1.35 13.17
N ALA A 169 -39.60 0.17 12.61
CA ALA A 169 -40.80 -0.07 11.79
C ALA A 169 -42.10 0.23 12.56
N TRP A 170 -42.21 -0.22 13.81
CA TRP A 170 -43.37 0.08 14.66
C TRP A 170 -43.52 1.56 14.97
N ARG A 171 -42.41 2.28 15.22
CA ARG A 171 -42.44 3.73 15.40
C ARG A 171 -42.92 4.46 14.14
N LYS A 172 -42.40 4.10 12.97
CA LYS A 172 -42.85 4.68 11.68
C LYS A 172 -44.34 4.39 11.45
N ARG A 173 -44.81 3.15 11.67
CA ARG A 173 -46.24 2.79 11.59
C ARG A 173 -47.10 3.59 12.57
N PHE A 174 -46.64 3.79 13.81
CA PHE A 174 -47.37 4.58 14.78
C PHE A 174 -47.54 6.03 14.31
N ILE A 175 -46.47 6.66 13.82
CA ILE A 175 -46.51 8.01 13.26
C ILE A 175 -47.50 8.08 12.09
N GLU A 176 -47.45 7.11 11.19
CA GLU A 176 -48.32 7.04 10.01
C GLU A 176 -49.79 6.86 10.39
N ASN A 177 -50.09 5.96 11.33
CA ASN A 177 -51.43 5.74 11.85
C ASN A 177 -51.97 6.96 12.63
N ALA A 178 -51.10 7.73 13.27
CA ALA A 178 -51.46 8.97 13.94
C ALA A 178 -51.76 10.10 12.93
N ARG A 179 -51.02 10.15 11.81
CA ARG A 179 -51.24 11.11 10.70
C ARG A 179 -52.47 10.76 9.86
N HIS A 180 -52.82 9.48 9.73
CA HIS A 180 -53.94 9.00 8.93
C HIS A 180 -54.91 8.13 9.75
N PRO A 181 -55.71 8.72 10.66
CA PRO A 181 -56.58 7.96 11.58
C PRO A 181 -57.63 7.09 10.90
N MET A 182 -58.06 7.46 9.68
CA MET A 182 -59.08 6.76 8.91
C MET A 182 -58.53 5.55 8.12
N SER A 183 -57.20 5.39 8.02
CA SER A 183 -56.55 4.33 7.22
C SER A 183 -55.44 3.64 8.02
N ARG A 184 -55.74 3.23 9.25
CA ARG A 184 -54.77 2.62 10.15
C ARG A 184 -54.36 1.22 9.70
N ALA A 185 -53.06 0.98 9.66
CA ALA A 185 -52.50 -0.36 9.52
C ALA A 185 -52.57 -1.10 10.87
N MET A 186 -53.16 -2.30 10.88
CA MET A 186 -53.29 -3.16 12.05
C MET A 186 -52.64 -4.54 11.83
N GLY A 187 -52.43 -5.29 12.92
CA GLY A 187 -51.83 -6.62 12.90
C GLY A 187 -50.30 -6.61 12.80
N SER A 188 -49.69 -7.71 12.36
CA SER A 188 -48.23 -7.85 12.25
C SER A 188 -47.61 -6.84 11.27
N LEU A 189 -46.31 -6.53 11.45
CA LEU A 189 -45.54 -5.73 10.50
C LEU A 189 -45.49 -6.41 9.13
N ARG A 190 -45.74 -5.67 8.05
CA ARG A 190 -45.63 -6.14 6.68
C ARG A 190 -44.16 -6.12 6.25
N SER A 191 -43.81 -6.97 5.27
CA SER A 191 -42.45 -7.04 4.71
C SER A 191 -41.95 -5.67 4.22
N LYS A 192 -42.84 -4.90 3.58
CA LYS A 192 -42.55 -3.53 3.11
C LYS A 192 -42.10 -2.60 4.25
N GLU A 193 -42.80 -2.63 5.39
CA GLU A 193 -42.49 -1.77 6.54
C GLU A 193 -41.16 -2.14 7.20
N LEU A 194 -40.80 -3.42 7.19
CA LEU A 194 -39.47 -3.85 7.63
C LEU A 194 -38.38 -3.33 6.68
N SER A 195 -38.60 -3.45 5.37
CA SER A 195 -37.63 -3.00 4.36
C SER A 195 -37.42 -1.49 4.32
N GLU A 196 -38.44 -0.71 4.70
CA GLU A 196 -38.42 0.76 4.71
C GLU A 196 -38.03 1.36 6.06
N SER A 197 -37.91 0.55 7.11
CA SER A 197 -37.64 1.06 8.46
C SER A 197 -36.26 1.71 8.62
N LEU A 198 -35.25 1.22 7.91
CA LEU A 198 -33.84 1.67 8.01
C LEU A 198 -33.37 2.48 6.79
N LYS A 199 -34.29 2.84 5.90
CA LYS A 199 -34.10 3.88 4.88
C LYS A 199 -34.47 5.23 5.47
#